data_AF-A0A7X7QAD4-F1
#
_entry.id   AF-A0A7X7QAD4-F1
#
_cell.length_a   1.000
_cell.length_b   1.000
_cell.length_c   1.000
_cell.angle_alpha   90.00
_cell.angle_beta   90.00
_cell.angle_gamma   90.00
#
_symmetry.space_group_name_H-M   'P 1'
#
loop_
_entity.id
_entity.type
_entity.pdbx_description
1 polymer ?
#
loop_
_entity_poly.entity_id
_entity_poly.type
_entity_poly.pdbx_seq_one_letter_code
_entity_poly.pdbx_strand_id
1 'polypeptide(L)'
;MRTVSIEIPWAPCIRLVLMGDAHVGHAGCQEELLRDTVASVSADESAYLLDLGDSIDAINRDDKRFSPQELAGWMTIADLVDIARTETERYANLVRPAASHLLTRLKGNHEATLCRYYGRDVYAELNRAVGLPPGRALGICGFLRLLIRERYATRKGSRRAWERTLFLHHGNAGGRLMGAKALALERLPMSFHADIYAMGHSHTKLTSIKERITPDGPEQVALVNVGSFLRSYQQDQESYAEVKLLYPQGIGPVEVWLYPDERRMLLVT
;
A
#
# COMPACT_ATOMS: atom_id res chain seq x y z
N MET A 1 -15.10 -5.78 7.63
CA MET A 1 -14.51 -5.89 6.28
C MET A 1 -15.37 -5.06 5.33
N ARG A 2 -14.79 -4.08 4.63
CA ARG A 2 -15.50 -3.17 3.72
C ARG A 2 -15.27 -3.59 2.26
N THR A 3 -16.20 -3.24 1.38
CA THR A 3 -16.01 -3.31 -0.06
C THR A 3 -16.17 -1.92 -0.67
N VAL A 4 -15.26 -1.55 -1.56
CA VAL A 4 -15.29 -0.31 -2.34
C VAL A 4 -15.35 -0.70 -3.81
N SER A 5 -16.20 -0.02 -4.57
CA SER A 5 -16.27 -0.19 -6.02
C SER A 5 -15.82 1.10 -6.68
N ILE A 6 -14.89 1.01 -7.63
CA ILE A 6 -14.38 2.15 -8.38
C ILE A 6 -14.43 1.82 -9.88
N GLU A 7 -14.95 2.76 -10.67
CA GLU A 7 -14.86 2.71 -12.12
C GLU A 7 -13.66 3.54 -12.57
N ILE A 8 -12.84 2.98 -13.45
CA ILE A 8 -11.73 3.66 -14.12
C ILE A 8 -11.85 3.52 -15.63
N PRO A 9 -11.34 4.48 -16.41
CA PRO A 9 -11.36 4.42 -17.87
C PRO A 9 -10.55 3.22 -18.40
N TRP A 10 -11.03 2.67 -19.52
CA TRP A 10 -10.30 1.72 -20.33
C TRP A 10 -9.02 2.37 -20.88
N ALA A 11 -7.90 1.68 -20.74
CA ALA A 11 -6.61 2.05 -21.31
C ALA A 11 -5.87 0.79 -21.79
N PRO A 12 -4.91 0.90 -22.74
CA PRO A 12 -4.12 -0.24 -23.21
C PRO A 12 -3.34 -0.94 -22.08
N CYS A 13 -2.84 -0.16 -21.12
CA CYS A 13 -2.20 -0.63 -19.91
C CYS A 13 -2.66 0.26 -18.74
N ILE A 14 -3.07 -0.38 -17.64
CA ILE A 14 -3.43 0.28 -16.39
C ILE A 14 -2.44 -0.18 -15.33
N ARG A 15 -1.76 0.78 -14.68
CA ARG A 15 -0.78 0.49 -13.64
C ARG A 15 -1.44 0.66 -12.27
N LEU A 16 -1.58 -0.44 -11.53
CA LEU A 16 -1.91 -0.37 -10.11
C LEU A 16 -0.60 -0.36 -9.33
N VAL A 17 -0.25 0.77 -8.75
CA VAL A 17 0.95 0.95 -7.93
C VAL A 17 0.57 0.71 -6.48
N LEU A 18 1.03 -0.41 -5.91
CA LEU A 18 0.76 -0.80 -4.54
C LEU A 18 1.97 -0.42 -3.68
N MET A 19 1.73 0.49 -2.75
CA MET A 19 2.69 0.90 -1.73
C MET A 19 2.18 0.55 -0.34
N GLY A 20 3.08 0.54 0.64
CA GLY A 20 2.78 0.36 2.04
C GLY A 20 4.05 0.58 2.85
N ASP A 21 3.91 0.63 4.17
CA ASP A 21 5.04 0.66 5.11
C ASP A 21 6.00 1.79 4.76
N ALA A 22 5.46 3.00 4.56
CA ALA A 22 6.27 4.15 4.19
C ALA A 22 7.09 4.65 5.38
N HIS A 23 6.54 4.58 6.60
CA HIS A 23 7.17 5.04 7.84
C HIS A 23 7.71 6.48 7.75
N VAL A 24 6.92 7.39 7.16
CA VAL A 24 7.28 8.82 7.17
C VAL A 24 7.40 9.29 8.62
N GLY A 25 8.54 9.90 8.95
CA GLY A 25 8.93 10.24 10.32
C GLY A 25 10.15 9.48 10.83
N HIS A 26 10.46 8.34 10.22
CA HIS A 26 11.65 7.54 10.55
C HIS A 26 12.87 7.96 9.70
N ALA A 27 14.07 8.00 10.28
CA ALA A 27 15.35 8.35 9.62
C ALA A 27 15.66 7.42 8.42
N GLY A 28 15.25 6.17 8.57
CA GLY A 28 15.26 5.13 7.54
C GLY A 28 14.39 5.37 6.30
N CYS A 29 13.40 6.28 6.37
CA CYS A 29 12.41 6.48 5.33
C CYS A 29 13.02 7.03 4.04
N GLN A 30 12.70 6.37 2.91
CA GLN A 30 13.11 6.75 1.57
C GLN A 30 12.10 7.72 0.95
N GLU A 31 12.01 8.92 1.53
CA GLU A 31 11.06 9.95 1.07
C GLU A 31 11.29 10.38 -0.39
N GLU A 32 12.53 10.33 -0.88
CA GLU A 32 12.83 10.61 -2.28
C GLU A 32 12.19 9.57 -3.21
N LEU A 33 12.37 8.28 -2.91
CA LEU A 33 11.72 7.21 -3.66
C LEU A 33 10.19 7.27 -3.57
N LEU A 34 9.65 7.63 -2.40
CA LEU A 34 8.21 7.86 -2.24
C LEU A 34 7.75 9.01 -3.13
N ARG A 35 8.49 10.13 -3.16
CA ARG A 35 8.18 11.28 -4.01
C ARG A 35 8.24 10.90 -5.49
N ASP A 36 9.25 10.15 -5.92
CA ASP A 36 9.40 9.69 -7.31
C ASP A 36 8.26 8.74 -7.70
N THR A 37 7.87 7.86 -6.79
CA THR A 37 6.72 6.95 -6.98
C THR A 37 5.43 7.75 -7.17
N VAL A 38 5.15 8.72 -6.29
CA VAL A 38 3.98 9.59 -6.37
C VAL A 38 4.01 10.41 -7.67
N ALA A 39 5.17 10.95 -8.05
CA ALA A 39 5.33 11.71 -9.28
C ALA A 39 5.07 10.84 -10.53
N SER A 40 5.57 9.60 -10.56
CA SER A 40 5.32 8.65 -11.64
C SER A 40 3.82 8.35 -11.80
N VAL A 41 3.11 8.17 -10.68
CA VAL A 41 1.65 7.94 -10.71
C VAL A 41 0.91 9.19 -11.16
N SER A 42 1.26 10.35 -10.64
CA SER A 42 0.59 11.62 -10.97
C SER A 42 0.78 12.03 -12.44
N ALA A 43 1.85 11.59 -13.09
CA ALA A 43 2.15 11.93 -14.48
C ALA A 43 1.45 11.03 -15.51
N ASP A 44 0.82 9.93 -15.06
CA ASP A 44 0.24 8.91 -15.93
C ASP A 44 -1.26 8.74 -15.63
N GLU A 45 -2.12 9.14 -16.57
CA GLU A 45 -3.58 9.05 -16.45
C GLU A 45 -4.09 7.61 -16.25
N SER A 46 -3.28 6.60 -16.59
CA SER A 46 -3.60 5.18 -16.43
C SER A 46 -2.90 4.53 -15.24
N ALA A 47 -2.20 5.31 -14.41
CA ALA A 47 -1.61 4.86 -13.15
C ALA A 47 -2.48 5.21 -11.95
N TYR A 48 -2.57 4.30 -10.99
CA TYR A 48 -3.43 4.41 -9.83
C TYR A 48 -2.70 3.93 -8.57
N LEU A 49 -2.83 4.68 -7.49
CA LEU A 49 -2.15 4.39 -6.23
C LEU A 49 -3.06 3.64 -5.25
N LEU A 50 -2.51 2.63 -4.59
CA LEU A 50 -3.08 1.97 -3.42
C LEU A 50 -2.07 2.01 -2.29
N ASP A 51 -2.50 2.45 -1.10
CA ASP A 51 -1.66 2.47 0.09
C ASP A 51 -2.15 1.41 1.09
N LEU A 52 -1.25 0.51 1.47
CA LEU A 52 -1.56 -0.63 2.32
C LEU A 52 -1.32 -0.38 3.81
N GLY A 53 -1.08 0.86 4.25
CA GLY A 53 -0.98 1.26 5.66
C GLY A 53 0.46 1.41 6.16
N ASP A 54 0.64 1.73 7.45
CA ASP A 54 1.93 2.13 8.05
C ASP A 54 2.59 3.27 7.25
N SER A 55 1.77 4.27 6.95
CA SER A 55 2.15 5.42 6.11
C SER A 55 3.08 6.40 6.83
N ILE A 56 2.91 6.48 8.14
CA ILE A 56 3.75 7.25 9.07
C ILE A 56 4.31 6.29 10.12
N ASP A 57 5.39 6.70 10.77
CA ASP A 57 5.98 5.85 11.80
C ASP A 57 5.12 5.81 13.08
N ALA A 58 4.45 6.90 13.47
CA ALA A 58 3.52 6.95 14.60
C ALA A 58 4.06 6.33 15.91
N ILE A 59 5.37 6.45 16.15
CA ILE A 59 6.02 6.05 17.39
C ILE A 59 6.19 7.29 18.28
N ASN A 60 5.27 7.47 19.23
CA ASN A 60 5.33 8.58 20.19
C ASN A 60 6.38 8.34 21.28
N ARG A 61 6.79 9.42 21.95
CA ARG A 61 7.81 9.42 23.02
C ARG A 61 7.60 8.39 24.14
N ASP A 62 6.35 8.12 24.49
CA ASP A 62 5.99 7.17 25.55
C ASP A 62 5.87 5.72 25.04
N ASP A 63 6.01 5.49 23.73
CA ASP A 63 6.08 4.15 23.16
C ASP A 63 7.46 3.54 23.46
N LYS A 64 7.48 2.30 23.94
CA LYS A 64 8.72 1.56 24.25
C LYS A 64 9.66 1.37 23.05
N ARG A 65 9.16 1.55 21.83
CA ARG A 65 9.94 1.48 20.58
C ARG A 65 10.63 2.80 20.27
N PHE A 66 10.24 3.90 20.92
CA PHE A 66 10.74 5.23 20.63
C PHE A 66 12.25 5.32 20.83
N SER A 67 12.93 5.81 19.79
CA SER A 67 14.36 6.11 19.78
C SER A 67 14.56 7.46 19.11
N PRO A 68 15.13 8.47 19.80
CA PRO A 68 15.43 9.76 19.17
C PRO A 68 16.35 9.64 17.94
N GLN A 69 17.21 8.64 17.90
CA GLN A 69 18.13 8.37 16.79
C GLN A 69 17.40 7.87 15.54
N GLU A 70 16.21 7.31 15.68
CA GLU A 70 15.38 6.84 14.57
C GLU A 70 14.48 7.93 13.99
N LEU A 71 14.45 9.13 14.57
CA LEU A 71 13.65 10.23 14.04
C LEU A 71 14.27 10.82 12.76
N ALA A 72 13.43 11.13 11.78
CA ALA A 72 13.86 11.76 10.56
C ALA A 72 14.58 13.09 10.83
N GLY A 73 15.69 13.34 10.12
CA GLY A 73 16.55 14.51 10.36
C GLY A 73 15.90 15.87 10.11
N TRP A 74 14.73 15.91 9.48
CA TRP A 74 13.92 17.13 9.32
C TRP A 74 13.06 17.45 10.55
N MET A 75 12.92 16.52 11.50
CA MET A 75 12.09 16.69 12.69
C MET A 75 12.83 17.51 13.75
N THR A 76 12.19 18.56 14.24
CA THR A 76 12.79 19.47 15.23
C THR A 76 12.31 19.18 16.65
N ILE A 77 12.95 19.77 17.66
CA ILE A 77 12.51 19.68 19.06
C ILE A 77 11.06 20.16 19.24
N ALA A 78 10.65 21.17 18.47
CA ALA A 78 9.28 21.70 18.53
C ALA A 78 8.25 20.68 18.00
N ASP A 79 8.63 19.85 17.03
CA ASP A 79 7.78 18.79 16.47
C ASP A 79 7.55 17.65 17.47
N LEU A 80 8.47 17.43 18.41
CA LEU A 80 8.36 16.36 19.41
C LEU A 80 7.17 16.54 20.39
N VAL A 81 6.52 17.70 20.37
CA VAL A 81 5.26 17.92 21.09
C VAL A 81 4.14 17.09 20.47
N ASP A 82 4.16 16.90 19.16
CA ASP A 82 3.14 16.17 18.41
C ASP A 82 3.74 15.53 17.15
N ILE A 83 4.52 14.46 17.36
CA ILE A 83 5.21 13.70 16.31
C ILE A 83 4.20 13.23 15.26
N ALA A 84 3.11 12.59 15.68
CA ALA A 84 2.11 12.04 14.79
C ALA A 84 1.43 13.10 13.89
N ARG A 85 1.23 14.33 14.37
CA ARG A 85 0.74 15.43 13.52
C ARG A 85 1.80 15.80 12.48
N THR A 86 3.04 16.03 12.89
CA THR A 86 4.11 16.43 11.98
C THR A 86 4.35 15.38 10.89
N GLU A 87 4.35 14.09 11.24
CA GLU A 87 4.44 12.99 10.29
C GLU A 87 3.24 12.95 9.33
N THR A 88 2.03 13.13 9.86
CA THR A 88 0.79 13.16 9.04
C THR A 88 0.83 14.28 8.01
N GLU A 89 1.27 15.48 8.41
CA GLU A 89 1.41 16.62 7.51
C GLU A 89 2.48 16.37 6.45
N ARG A 90 3.63 15.80 6.84
CA ARG A 90 4.71 15.44 5.92
C ARG A 90 4.25 14.42 4.89
N TYR A 91 3.65 13.32 5.34
CA TYR A 91 3.12 12.28 4.45
C TYR A 91 2.07 12.84 3.49
N ALA A 92 1.14 13.66 4.00
CA ALA A 92 0.12 14.28 3.18
C ALA A 92 0.73 15.17 2.08
N ASN A 93 1.76 15.94 2.39
CA ASN A 93 2.46 16.76 1.38
C ASN A 93 3.18 15.92 0.32
N LEU A 94 3.71 14.74 0.69
CA LEU A 94 4.36 13.83 -0.25
C LEU A 94 3.35 13.18 -1.20
N VAL A 95 2.17 12.80 -0.72
CA VAL A 95 1.19 11.98 -1.47
C VAL A 95 0.11 12.79 -2.19
N ARG A 96 -0.20 14.01 -1.71
CA ARG A 96 -1.21 14.90 -2.33
C ARG A 96 -1.10 15.07 -3.85
N PRO A 97 0.09 15.12 -4.49
CA PRO A 97 0.18 15.20 -5.95
C PRO A 97 -0.55 14.07 -6.68
N ALA A 98 -0.63 12.86 -6.11
CA ALA A 98 -1.36 11.72 -6.69
C ALA A 98 -2.76 11.51 -6.08
N ALA A 99 -3.33 12.48 -5.35
CA ALA A 99 -4.61 12.31 -4.65
C ALA A 99 -5.78 11.91 -5.57
N SER A 100 -5.81 12.42 -6.82
CA SER A 100 -6.81 12.04 -7.82
C SER A 100 -6.65 10.59 -8.31
N HIS A 101 -5.44 10.04 -8.24
CA HIS A 101 -5.09 8.68 -8.64
C HIS A 101 -5.17 7.68 -7.48
N LEU A 102 -5.33 8.17 -6.24
CA LEU A 102 -5.43 7.34 -5.05
C LEU A 102 -6.80 6.65 -4.97
N LEU A 103 -6.80 5.33 -5.17
CA LEU A 103 -8.01 4.51 -5.20
C LEU A 103 -8.50 4.18 -3.80
N THR A 104 -7.61 3.81 -2.90
CA THR A 104 -7.97 3.35 -1.55
C THR A 104 -6.76 3.38 -0.63
N ARG A 105 -7.03 3.42 0.68
CA ARG A 105 -6.02 3.28 1.73
C ARG A 105 -6.44 2.27 2.79
N LEU A 106 -5.48 1.48 3.27
CA LEU A 106 -5.60 0.65 4.45
C LEU A 106 -5.02 1.33 5.70
N LYS A 107 -5.42 0.81 6.85
CA LYS A 107 -4.87 1.13 8.16
C LYS A 107 -3.82 0.09 8.52
N GLY A 108 -2.62 0.54 8.87
CA GLY A 108 -1.56 -0.33 9.36
C GLY A 108 -1.56 -0.51 10.87
N ASN A 109 -0.61 -1.30 11.38
CA ASN A 109 -0.51 -1.55 12.80
C ASN A 109 0.07 -0.36 13.57
N HIS A 110 0.87 0.51 12.95
CA HIS A 110 1.36 1.73 13.57
C HIS A 110 0.19 2.68 13.84
N GLU A 111 -0.66 2.96 12.84
CA GLU A 111 -1.86 3.78 13.05
C GLU A 111 -2.85 3.15 14.03
N ALA A 112 -3.03 1.82 13.97
CA ALA A 112 -3.92 1.10 14.89
C ALA A 112 -3.41 1.15 16.35
N THR A 113 -2.10 1.06 16.56
CA THR A 113 -1.47 1.12 17.89
C THR A 113 -1.68 2.49 18.51
N LEU A 114 -1.48 3.56 17.75
CA LEU A 114 -1.68 4.91 18.24
C LEU A 114 -3.14 5.15 18.65
N CYS A 115 -4.08 4.71 17.82
CA CYS A 115 -5.51 4.76 18.13
C CYS A 115 -5.86 3.98 19.40
N ARG A 116 -5.30 2.78 19.56
CA ARG A 116 -5.59 1.89 20.68
C ARG A 116 -5.08 2.41 22.02
N TYR A 117 -3.85 2.91 22.08
CA TYR A 117 -3.22 3.27 23.35
C TYR A 117 -3.34 4.75 23.70
N TYR A 118 -3.52 5.62 22.69
CA TYR A 118 -3.55 7.07 22.88
C TYR A 118 -4.86 7.72 22.40
N GLY A 119 -5.83 6.93 21.91
CA GLY A 119 -7.14 7.43 21.49
C GLY A 119 -7.13 8.28 20.21
N ARG A 120 -6.00 8.34 19.49
CA ARG A 120 -5.84 9.18 18.29
C ARG A 120 -5.97 8.37 17.01
N ASP A 121 -7.00 8.67 16.23
CA ASP A 121 -7.22 8.03 14.93
C ASP A 121 -6.45 8.73 13.79
N VAL A 122 -5.13 8.51 13.76
CA VAL A 122 -4.27 9.04 12.69
C VAL A 122 -4.61 8.47 11.32
N TYR A 123 -5.22 7.28 11.23
CA TYR A 123 -5.70 6.76 9.96
C TYR A 123 -6.78 7.68 9.37
N ALA A 124 -7.75 8.10 10.18
CA ALA A 124 -8.76 9.06 9.76
C ALA A 124 -8.15 10.45 9.47
N GLU A 125 -7.16 10.90 10.24
CA GLU A 125 -6.44 12.15 9.99
C GLU A 125 -5.71 12.14 8.65
N LEU A 126 -4.92 11.09 8.37
CA LEU A 126 -4.20 10.90 7.11
C LEU A 126 -5.17 10.90 5.92
N ASN A 127 -6.28 10.15 6.03
CA ASN A 127 -7.29 10.10 4.95
C ASN A 127 -7.89 11.48 4.65
N ARG A 128 -8.18 12.28 5.68
CA ARG A 128 -8.62 13.68 5.50
C ARG A 128 -7.51 14.54 4.89
N ALA A 129 -6.28 14.40 5.37
CA ALA A 129 -5.15 15.23 4.96
C ALA A 129 -4.75 15.02 3.50
N VAL A 130 -4.87 13.81 2.96
CA VAL A 130 -4.65 13.49 1.53
C VAL A 130 -5.88 13.74 0.66
N GLY A 131 -7.03 14.06 1.25
CA GLY A 131 -8.28 14.27 0.53
C GLY A 131 -8.95 12.97 0.02
N LEU A 132 -8.70 11.83 0.66
CA LEU A 132 -9.33 10.57 0.29
C LEU A 132 -10.83 10.63 0.62
N PRO A 133 -11.73 10.36 -0.35
CA PRO A 133 -13.15 10.24 -0.07
C PRO A 133 -13.42 9.22 1.05
N PRO A 134 -14.29 9.53 2.04
CA PRO A 134 -14.60 8.60 3.15
C PRO A 134 -15.09 7.23 2.68
N GLY A 135 -15.66 7.17 1.48
CA GLY A 135 -16.06 5.95 0.76
C GLY A 135 -14.92 4.98 0.44
N ARG A 136 -13.68 5.46 0.35
CA ARG A 136 -12.49 4.75 -0.15
C ARG A 136 -11.52 4.32 0.94
N ALA A 137 -11.83 4.57 2.21
CA ALA A 137 -11.06 4.09 3.35
C ALA A 137 -11.50 2.66 3.73
N LEU A 138 -10.63 1.66 3.59
CA LEU A 138 -10.96 0.25 3.81
C LEU A 138 -10.75 -0.24 5.26
N GLY A 139 -10.05 0.50 6.11
CA GLY A 139 -9.60 0.02 7.42
C GLY A 139 -8.44 -0.97 7.29
N ILE A 140 -8.31 -1.96 8.18
CA ILE A 140 -7.18 -2.93 8.15
C ILE A 140 -7.25 -3.86 6.93
N CYS A 141 -8.47 -4.20 6.49
CA CYS A 141 -8.68 -5.08 5.35
C CYS A 141 -10.02 -4.84 4.64
N GLY A 142 -10.06 -5.18 3.36
CA GLY A 142 -11.28 -5.14 2.57
C GLY A 142 -11.09 -5.46 1.10
N PHE A 143 -12.17 -5.31 0.34
CA PHE A 143 -12.20 -5.56 -1.09
C PHE A 143 -12.27 -4.25 -1.87
N LEU A 144 -11.54 -4.19 -2.98
CA LEU A 144 -11.72 -3.18 -4.02
C LEU A 144 -12.21 -3.89 -5.29
N ARG A 145 -13.43 -3.59 -5.73
CA ARG A 145 -13.91 -3.97 -7.06
C ARG A 145 -13.54 -2.86 -8.04
N LEU A 146 -12.70 -3.19 -9.00
CA LEU A 146 -12.23 -2.29 -10.04
C LEU A 146 -12.97 -2.60 -11.34
N LEU A 147 -13.84 -1.70 -11.76
CA LEU A 147 -14.53 -1.78 -13.05
C LEU A 147 -13.79 -0.93 -14.08
N ILE A 148 -13.15 -1.59 -15.04
CA ILE A 148 -12.46 -0.93 -16.15
C ILE A 148 -13.44 -0.83 -17.30
N ARG A 149 -13.79 0.40 -17.73
CA ARG A 149 -14.86 0.61 -18.71
C ARG A 149 -14.49 1.64 -19.76
N GLU A 150 -14.91 1.40 -21.00
CA GLU A 150 -14.80 2.41 -22.04
C GLU A 150 -15.64 3.65 -21.72
N ARG A 151 -15.02 4.82 -21.88
CA ARG A 151 -15.67 6.11 -21.66
C ARG A 151 -16.82 6.35 -22.64
N TYR A 152 -16.67 5.90 -23.87
CA TYR A 152 -17.65 6.02 -24.94
C TYR A 152 -18.16 4.64 -25.37
N ALA A 153 -19.44 4.55 -25.74
CA ALA A 153 -19.96 3.33 -26.36
C ALA A 153 -19.25 3.09 -27.70
N THR A 154 -18.97 1.83 -28.00
CA THR A 154 -18.52 1.46 -29.36
C THR A 154 -19.61 1.80 -30.37
N ARG A 155 -19.27 1.86 -31.66
CA ARG A 155 -20.24 2.02 -32.77
C ARG A 155 -21.39 1.01 -32.75
N LYS A 156 -21.24 -0.12 -32.04
CA LYS A 156 -22.25 -1.18 -31.88
C LYS A 156 -23.08 -1.06 -30.59
N GLY A 157 -22.96 0.04 -29.85
CA GLY A 157 -23.79 0.35 -28.68
C GLY A 157 -23.36 -0.34 -27.38
N SER A 158 -22.47 -1.35 -27.41
CA SER A 158 -21.90 -1.95 -26.20
C SER A 158 -20.63 -1.20 -25.76
N ARG A 159 -20.44 -1.06 -24.44
CA ARG A 159 -19.19 -0.59 -23.82
C ARG A 159 -18.40 -1.80 -23.36
N ARG A 160 -17.13 -1.90 -23.74
CA ARG A 160 -16.25 -2.93 -23.18
C ARG A 160 -16.10 -2.70 -21.68
N ALA A 161 -16.10 -3.79 -20.94
CA ALA A 161 -15.96 -3.79 -19.49
C ALA A 161 -15.10 -4.97 -19.04
N TRP A 162 -14.29 -4.72 -18.02
CA TRP A 162 -13.50 -5.73 -17.34
C TRP A 162 -13.50 -5.46 -15.85
N GLU A 163 -13.97 -6.41 -15.07
CA GLU A 163 -13.96 -6.33 -13.62
C GLU A 163 -12.76 -7.08 -13.06
N ARG A 164 -12.08 -6.47 -12.09
CA ARG A 164 -11.08 -7.12 -11.25
C ARG A 164 -11.38 -6.85 -9.79
N THR A 165 -11.43 -7.90 -8.99
CA THR A 165 -11.57 -7.79 -7.54
C THR A 165 -10.20 -7.91 -6.88
N LEU A 166 -9.87 -6.96 -6.03
CA LEU A 166 -8.69 -6.99 -5.18
C LEU A 166 -9.11 -7.29 -3.74
N PHE A 167 -8.42 -8.21 -3.08
CA PHE A 167 -8.44 -8.34 -1.63
C PHE A 167 -7.18 -7.70 -1.05
N LEU A 168 -7.38 -6.71 -0.19
CA LEU A 168 -6.31 -5.90 0.39
C LEU A 168 -6.31 -6.08 1.91
N HIS A 169 -5.14 -6.36 2.48
CA HIS A 169 -4.97 -6.49 3.93
C HIS A 169 -3.61 -5.92 4.32
N HIS A 170 -3.50 -5.12 5.38
CA HIS A 170 -2.20 -4.50 5.74
C HIS A 170 -1.12 -5.57 5.97
N GLY A 171 -1.46 -6.62 6.68
CA GLY A 171 -0.64 -7.83 6.82
C GLY A 171 -0.68 -8.32 8.26
N ASN A 172 -0.25 -9.56 8.45
CA ASN A 172 0.04 -10.12 9.76
C ASN A 172 0.99 -11.29 9.53
N ALA A 173 2.29 -11.00 9.45
CA ALA A 173 3.29 -11.99 9.06
C ALA A 173 4.19 -12.32 10.24
N GLY A 174 4.05 -13.54 10.76
CA GLY A 174 4.99 -14.15 11.69
C GLY A 174 6.13 -14.87 10.95
N GLY A 175 7.30 -14.96 11.58
CA GLY A 175 8.49 -15.63 11.04
C GLY A 175 9.38 -14.69 10.23
N ARG A 176 10.63 -15.09 9.95
CA ARG A 176 11.64 -14.26 9.26
C ARG A 176 11.94 -14.69 7.82
N LEU A 177 11.86 -15.99 7.55
CA LEU A 177 12.17 -16.56 6.23
C LEU A 177 11.12 -16.20 5.17
N MET A 178 11.54 -16.07 3.91
CA MET A 178 10.63 -15.79 2.78
C MET A 178 9.51 -16.83 2.63
N GLY A 179 9.80 -18.11 2.90
CA GLY A 179 8.80 -19.18 2.82
C GLY A 179 7.57 -18.94 3.70
N ALA A 180 7.71 -18.30 4.86
CA ALA A 180 6.58 -17.95 5.71
C ALA A 180 5.68 -16.87 5.09
N LYS A 181 6.25 -15.97 4.27
CA LYS A 181 5.56 -14.84 3.63
C LYS A 181 4.83 -15.34 2.40
N ALA A 182 5.50 -16.19 1.63
CA ALA A 182 4.89 -16.96 0.56
C ALA A 182 3.67 -17.73 1.10
N LEU A 183 3.84 -18.51 2.16
CA LEU A 183 2.72 -19.26 2.74
C LEU A 183 1.58 -18.38 3.24
N ALA A 184 1.88 -17.20 3.81
CA ALA A 184 0.84 -16.24 4.21
C ALA A 184 0.06 -15.70 3.02
N LEU A 185 0.72 -15.32 1.91
CA LEU A 185 0.06 -14.91 0.66
C LEU A 185 -0.80 -16.03 0.08
N GLU A 186 -0.26 -17.24 0.03
CA GLU A 186 -0.88 -18.42 -0.56
C GLU A 186 -2.17 -18.86 0.15
N ARG A 187 -2.32 -18.48 1.42
CA ARG A 187 -3.53 -18.75 2.20
C ARG A 187 -4.68 -17.80 1.87
N LEU A 188 -4.41 -16.62 1.32
CA LEU A 188 -5.45 -15.62 1.06
C LEU A 188 -6.52 -16.13 0.07
N PRO A 189 -6.15 -16.72 -1.09
CA PRO A 189 -7.15 -17.27 -2.02
C PRO A 189 -7.95 -18.45 -1.47
N MET A 190 -7.50 -19.09 -0.38
CA MET A 190 -8.24 -20.18 0.25
C MET A 190 -9.46 -19.68 1.05
N SER A 191 -9.46 -18.42 1.48
CA SER A 191 -10.50 -17.85 2.35
C SER A 191 -11.26 -16.68 1.71
N PHE A 192 -10.65 -15.99 0.73
CA PHE A 192 -11.22 -14.82 0.09
C PHE A 192 -11.27 -15.02 -1.42
N HIS A 193 -12.33 -14.52 -2.07
CA HIS A 193 -12.51 -14.63 -3.52
C HIS A 193 -12.18 -13.30 -4.20
N ALA A 194 -11.00 -13.22 -4.79
CA ALA A 194 -10.47 -12.10 -5.55
C ALA A 194 -9.57 -12.59 -6.71
N ASP A 195 -9.17 -11.66 -7.56
CA ASP A 195 -8.24 -11.85 -8.68
C ASP A 195 -6.82 -11.38 -8.32
N ILE A 196 -6.72 -10.38 -7.44
CA ILE A 196 -5.45 -9.83 -6.95
C ILE A 196 -5.52 -9.80 -5.42
N TYR A 197 -4.50 -10.33 -4.76
CA TYR A 197 -4.38 -10.34 -3.32
C TYR A 197 -3.13 -9.56 -2.96
N ALA A 198 -3.28 -8.52 -2.13
CA ALA A 198 -2.16 -7.69 -1.74
C ALA A 198 -2.08 -7.49 -0.22
N MET A 199 -0.85 -7.59 0.31
CA MET A 199 -0.53 -7.22 1.69
C MET A 199 0.83 -6.53 1.80
N GLY A 200 1.07 -5.84 2.92
CA GLY A 200 2.34 -5.22 3.30
C GLY A 200 2.85 -5.78 4.63
N HIS A 201 3.24 -4.89 5.56
CA HIS A 201 3.65 -5.14 6.96
C HIS A 201 4.98 -5.90 7.14
N SER A 202 5.28 -6.85 6.26
CA SER A 202 6.50 -7.67 6.37
C SER A 202 7.72 -7.04 5.71
N HIS A 203 7.54 -5.94 4.99
CA HIS A 203 8.54 -5.17 4.25
C HIS A 203 9.31 -6.00 3.19
N THR A 204 8.79 -7.17 2.80
CA THR A 204 9.44 -8.06 1.83
C THR A 204 8.70 -8.02 0.49
N LYS A 205 9.36 -7.62 -0.60
CA LYS A 205 8.76 -7.76 -1.93
C LYS A 205 8.65 -9.24 -2.31
N LEU A 206 7.43 -9.71 -2.52
CA LEU A 206 7.16 -11.06 -3.00
C LEU A 206 5.95 -11.05 -3.92
N THR A 207 6.11 -11.61 -5.11
CA THR A 207 5.08 -11.62 -6.13
C THR A 207 4.94 -12.98 -6.79
N SER A 208 3.72 -13.37 -7.11
CA SER A 208 3.45 -14.59 -7.88
C SER A 208 2.17 -14.41 -8.71
N ILE A 209 2.19 -14.86 -9.96
CA ILE A 209 0.98 -15.09 -10.74
C ILE A 209 0.70 -16.59 -10.75
N LYS A 210 -0.56 -16.94 -10.47
CA LYS A 210 -1.10 -18.30 -10.56
C LYS A 210 -2.23 -18.36 -11.55
N GLU A 211 -2.62 -19.58 -11.90
CA GLU A 211 -3.86 -19.83 -12.64
C GLU A 211 -4.85 -20.57 -11.75
N ARG A 212 -6.11 -20.13 -11.80
CA ARG A 212 -7.25 -20.80 -11.18
C ARG A 212 -8.21 -21.22 -12.29
N ILE A 213 -8.65 -22.47 -12.28
CA ILE A 213 -9.67 -22.95 -13.22
C ILE A 213 -11.05 -22.47 -12.76
N THR A 214 -11.77 -21.78 -13.65
CA THR A 214 -13.18 -21.41 -13.51
C THR A 214 -14.02 -22.13 -14.57
N PRO A 215 -15.36 -22.09 -14.50
CA PRO A 215 -16.22 -22.64 -15.55
C PRO A 215 -15.95 -22.04 -16.94
N ASP A 216 -15.46 -20.81 -16.99
CA ASP A 216 -15.18 -20.07 -18.24
C ASP A 216 -13.74 -20.28 -18.75
N GLY A 217 -12.89 -20.98 -17.98
CA GLY A 217 -11.51 -21.30 -18.33
C GLY A 217 -10.50 -20.96 -17.25
N PRO A 218 -9.19 -21.06 -17.54
CA PRO A 218 -8.15 -20.59 -16.63
C PRO A 218 -8.17 -19.07 -16.50
N GLU A 219 -8.07 -18.58 -15.26
CA GLU A 219 -7.93 -17.15 -14.95
C GLU A 219 -6.68 -16.89 -14.11
N GLN A 220 -6.02 -15.76 -14.36
CA GLN A 220 -4.87 -15.35 -13.58
C GLN A 220 -5.28 -14.86 -12.19
N VAL A 221 -4.52 -15.28 -11.19
CA VAL A 221 -4.58 -14.78 -9.81
C VAL A 221 -3.22 -14.21 -9.43
N ALA A 222 -3.18 -12.93 -9.05
CA ALA A 222 -1.99 -12.25 -8.60
C ALA A 222 -1.88 -12.26 -7.07
N LEU A 223 -0.72 -12.66 -6.55
CA LEU A 223 -0.36 -12.58 -5.15
C LEU A 223 0.78 -11.56 -4.99
N VAL A 224 0.57 -10.57 -4.12
CA VAL A 224 1.48 -9.44 -3.95
C VAL A 224 1.72 -9.20 -2.46
N ASN A 225 2.97 -9.25 -2.05
CA ASN A 225 3.44 -8.68 -0.81
C ASN A 225 4.29 -7.47 -1.19
N VAL A 226 3.83 -6.28 -0.82
CA VAL A 226 4.54 -5.04 -1.14
C VAL A 226 5.80 -4.92 -0.28
N GLY A 227 6.75 -4.15 -0.82
CA GLY A 227 7.91 -3.71 -0.07
C GLY A 227 7.56 -2.61 0.92
N SER A 228 8.58 -1.92 1.37
CA SER A 228 8.50 -0.77 2.28
C SER A 228 9.32 0.39 1.73
N PHE A 229 9.10 1.60 2.22
CA PHE A 229 10.02 2.72 1.99
C PHE A 229 11.00 2.89 3.15
N LEU A 230 11.03 1.97 4.11
CA LEU A 230 11.92 2.00 5.25
C LEU A 230 13.17 1.13 4.99
N ARG A 231 14.35 1.77 4.95
CA ARG A 231 15.62 1.03 4.98
C ARG A 231 15.82 0.37 6.34
N SER A 232 16.15 -0.92 6.30
CA SER A 232 16.35 -1.75 7.52
C SER A 232 17.75 -1.66 8.10
N TYR A 233 18.74 -1.26 7.30
CA TYR A 233 20.13 -1.14 7.72
C TYR A 233 20.68 0.16 7.16
N GLN A 234 21.32 0.95 8.01
CA GLN A 234 21.98 2.19 7.63
C GLN A 234 23.32 2.27 8.34
N GLN A 235 24.33 2.81 7.65
CA GLN A 235 25.63 3.00 8.27
C GLN A 235 25.50 3.96 9.46
N ASP A 236 26.13 3.61 10.57
CA ASP A 236 26.22 4.44 11.78
C ASP A 236 24.87 4.74 12.45
N GLN A 237 23.86 3.87 12.26
CA GLN A 237 22.61 3.88 13.02
C GLN A 237 22.36 2.54 13.73
N GLU A 238 21.58 2.58 14.81
CA GLU A 238 21.09 1.40 15.53
C GLU A 238 19.57 1.37 15.44
N SER A 239 19.07 0.81 14.34
CA SER A 239 17.65 0.68 14.05
C SER A 239 17.00 -0.53 14.74
N TYR A 240 15.69 -0.51 14.89
CA TYR A 240 14.91 -1.66 15.37
C TYR A 240 15.19 -2.94 14.59
N ALA A 241 15.41 -2.82 13.27
CA ALA A 241 15.74 -3.95 12.42
C ALA A 241 17.12 -4.55 12.74
N GLU A 242 18.13 -3.72 13.05
CA GLU A 242 19.45 -4.16 13.53
C GLU A 242 19.37 -4.81 14.90
N VAL A 243 18.66 -4.18 15.85
CA VAL A 243 18.46 -4.73 17.21
C VAL A 243 17.75 -6.09 17.17
N LYS A 244 16.80 -6.28 16.24
CA LYS A 244 16.05 -7.53 16.09
C LYS A 244 16.67 -8.52 15.12
N LEU A 245 17.79 -8.18 14.46
CA LEU A 245 18.40 -8.98 13.41
C LEU A 245 17.38 -9.40 12.34
N LEU A 246 16.62 -8.43 11.84
CA LEU A 246 15.71 -8.63 10.71
C LEU A 246 16.51 -8.67 9.41
N TYR A 247 16.01 -9.31 8.36
CA TYR A 247 16.71 -9.30 7.08
C TYR A 247 16.53 -7.96 6.36
N PRO A 248 17.49 -7.58 5.49
CA PRO A 248 17.30 -6.43 4.61
C PRO A 248 16.01 -6.57 3.80
N GLN A 249 15.24 -5.48 3.78
CA GLN A 249 13.89 -5.46 3.25
C GLN A 249 13.83 -4.99 1.79
N GLY A 250 12.74 -5.34 1.10
CA GLY A 250 12.52 -4.92 -0.28
C GLY A 250 12.02 -3.48 -0.33
N ILE A 251 12.81 -2.59 -0.93
CA ILE A 251 12.51 -1.15 -0.96
C ILE A 251 11.61 -0.79 -2.16
N GLY A 252 10.60 0.04 -1.91
CA GLY A 252 9.71 0.63 -2.92
C GLY A 252 8.40 -0.13 -3.16
N PRO A 253 7.58 0.36 -4.10
CA PRO A 253 6.28 -0.22 -4.40
C PRO A 253 6.41 -1.53 -5.20
N VAL A 254 5.28 -2.22 -5.36
CA VAL A 254 5.10 -3.27 -6.37
C VAL A 254 3.94 -2.85 -7.28
N GLU A 255 4.06 -3.05 -8.58
CA GLU A 255 3.01 -2.72 -9.53
C GLU A 255 2.34 -3.97 -10.10
N VAL A 256 1.01 -3.88 -10.27
CA VAL A 256 0.21 -4.83 -11.04
C VAL A 256 -0.25 -4.10 -12.30
N TRP A 257 0.26 -4.52 -13.44
CA TRP A 257 -0.12 -3.97 -14.73
C TRP A 257 -1.26 -4.80 -15.31
N LEU A 258 -2.35 -4.12 -15.64
CA LEU A 258 -3.54 -4.72 -16.21
C LEU A 258 -3.60 -4.35 -17.70
N TYR A 259 -3.76 -5.36 -18.55
CA TYR A 259 -3.93 -5.23 -20.00
C TYR A 259 -5.34 -5.66 -20.39
N PRO A 260 -6.31 -4.72 -20.44
CA PRO A 260 -7.73 -5.05 -20.61
C PRO A 260 -8.06 -5.74 -21.94
N ASP A 261 -7.36 -5.38 -23.03
CA ASP A 261 -7.56 -5.99 -24.34
C ASP A 261 -7.09 -7.46 -24.37
N GLU A 262 -6.02 -7.77 -23.64
CA GLU A 262 -5.45 -9.12 -23.52
C GLU A 262 -6.08 -9.93 -22.37
N ARG A 263 -6.89 -9.30 -21.53
CA ARG A 263 -7.40 -9.86 -20.25
C ARG A 263 -6.27 -10.39 -19.35
N ARG A 264 -5.09 -9.76 -19.42
CA ARG A 264 -3.84 -10.23 -18.80
C ARG A 264 -3.37 -9.30 -17.68
N MET A 265 -2.71 -9.87 -16.68
CA MET A 265 -1.99 -9.20 -15.61
C MET A 265 -0.50 -9.48 -15.70
N LEU A 266 0.31 -8.49 -15.34
CA LEU A 266 1.76 -8.60 -15.20
C LEU A 266 2.18 -8.00 -13.86
N LEU A 267 3.14 -8.63 -13.18
CA LEU A 267 3.72 -8.11 -11.93
C LEU A 267 5.07 -7.45 -12.23
N VAL A 268 5.28 -6.25 -11.70
CA VAL A 268 6.52 -5.47 -11.84
C VAL A 268 6.98 -5.08 -10.43
N THR A 269 8.23 -5.42 -10.08
CA THR A 269 8.79 -5.27 -8.71
C THR A 269 10.00 -4.39 -8.67
#